data_AF-A0AAI8BXA4-F1
#
_entry.id   AF-A0AAI8BXA4-F1
#
_cell.length_a   1.000
_cell.length_b   1.000
_cell.length_c   1.000
_cell.angle_alpha   90.00
_cell.angle_beta   90.00
_cell.angle_gamma   90.00
#
_symmetry.space_group_name_H-M   'P 1'
#
loop_
_entity.id
_entity.type
_entity.pdbx_description
1 polymer ?
#
loop_
_entity_poly.entity_id
_entity_poly.type
_entity_poly.pdbx_seq_one_letter_code
_entity_poly.pdbx_strand_id
1 'polypeptide(L)'
;MSLDFLNPVHELAVAHAMLQPPATLGQTIRIHTEQDGMPDLQNVDLVIIGLLENRKDNNALIQVKTLDHIRRKLYELYPGNWTSTIADLGDVFPGETVEDTYFVIRQLTEFFLLRKIIPIYIGGSQDLMYPMYRAFDEHYTMINALNVDCRFDLGDINAPITSRNYVGKMVTEQPYNLFNYTNLGFQTYFNSQDEIELLQRMYFEADRLGALDQDITLAEPHMRDADLVGIDLQSVRSGDLAFAKANPNGFNGKQICSLSRYAGISDRLKVFGVFETVLEAIDTPAQLVAEIVWYFIEGYNYRSGEYPLNIDDNVLKYQVPVKDEILIFYKSSNTGRWWIEIPFIQGVNNKLKQHTLLPCSYQDYQEACNQHLPDKWLRARKKNEF
;
A
#
# COMPACT_ATOMS: atom_id res chain seq x y z
N MET A 1 8.89 -0.25 24.80
CA MET A 1 9.93 0.52 24.10
C MET A 1 9.49 1.01 22.73
N SER A 2 9.16 0.17 21.74
CA SER A 2 8.65 0.67 20.44
C SER A 2 7.23 1.25 20.52
N LEU A 3 6.34 0.64 21.31
CA LEU A 3 4.96 1.10 21.47
C LEU A 3 4.82 2.35 22.36
N ASP A 4 5.88 2.72 23.09
CA ASP A 4 5.86 3.83 24.06
C ASP A 4 5.81 5.20 23.35
N PHE A 5 6.06 5.24 22.04
CA PHE A 5 5.97 6.43 21.21
C PHE A 5 4.54 6.78 20.77
N LEU A 6 3.60 5.86 20.97
CA LEU A 6 2.21 6.04 20.57
C LEU A 6 1.46 6.81 21.65
N ASN A 7 0.82 7.89 21.24
CA ASN A 7 -0.06 8.66 22.09
C ASN A 7 -1.48 8.10 21.96
N PRO A 8 -2.25 8.00 23.06
CA PRO A 8 -3.61 7.49 23.03
C PRO A 8 -4.51 8.32 22.12
N VAL A 9 -5.60 7.69 21.65
CA VAL A 9 -6.65 8.38 20.89
C VAL A 9 -7.26 9.47 21.77
N HIS A 10 -7.39 10.68 21.20
CA HIS A 10 -7.91 11.83 21.92
C HIS A 10 -9.32 11.58 22.48
N GLU A 11 -9.58 12.06 23.70
CA GLU A 11 -10.81 11.75 24.45
C GLU A 11 -12.10 12.09 23.68
N LEU A 12 -12.08 13.13 22.83
CA LEU A 12 -13.23 13.48 21.99
C LEU A 12 -13.57 12.41 20.94
N ALA A 13 -12.58 11.76 20.34
CA ALA A 13 -12.81 10.66 19.40
C ALA A 13 -13.28 9.41 20.14
N VAL A 14 -12.71 9.13 21.33
CA VAL A 14 -13.14 8.02 22.20
C VAL A 14 -14.60 8.22 22.66
N ALA A 15 -14.95 9.41 23.15
CA ALA A 15 -16.31 9.74 23.54
C ALA A 15 -17.29 9.62 22.36
N HIS A 16 -16.87 10.05 21.16
CA HIS A 16 -17.66 9.85 19.96
C HIS A 16 -17.88 8.37 19.63
N ALA A 17 -16.85 7.53 19.78
CA ALA A 17 -16.93 6.07 19.60
C ALA A 17 -17.97 5.45 20.56
N MET A 18 -17.92 5.83 21.84
CA MET A 18 -18.84 5.36 22.89
C MET A 18 -20.30 5.76 22.65
N LEU A 19 -20.55 6.82 21.87
CA LEU A 19 -21.89 7.26 21.49
C LEU A 19 -22.44 6.53 20.26
N GLN A 20 -21.61 5.74 19.56
CA GLN A 20 -22.06 4.99 18.38
C GLN A 20 -22.86 3.75 18.76
N PRO A 21 -23.70 3.22 17.84
CA PRO A 21 -24.41 1.98 18.05
C PRO A 21 -23.46 0.80 18.38
N PRO A 22 -23.86 -0.16 19.24
CA PRO A 22 -22.95 -1.21 19.75
C PRO A 22 -22.23 -2.08 18.72
N ALA A 23 -22.71 -2.12 17.48
CA ALA A 23 -22.16 -2.93 16.42
C ALA A 23 -21.30 -2.13 15.42
N THR A 24 -21.00 -0.85 15.66
CA THR A 24 -20.08 -0.09 14.82
C THR A 24 -18.62 -0.32 15.23
N LEU A 25 -17.69 0.05 14.35
CA LEU A 25 -16.26 -0.10 14.58
C LEU A 25 -15.80 0.58 15.87
N GLY A 26 -16.32 1.77 16.18
CA GLY A 26 -15.97 2.48 17.40
C GLY A 26 -16.31 1.73 18.70
N GLN A 27 -17.22 0.75 18.64
CA GLN A 27 -17.63 -0.07 19.79
C GLN A 27 -17.02 -1.48 19.76
N THR A 28 -16.57 -1.95 18.59
CA THR A 28 -16.10 -3.35 18.43
C THR A 28 -14.58 -3.49 18.37
N ILE A 29 -13.84 -2.45 18.02
CA ILE A 29 -12.36 -2.50 17.98
C ILE A 29 -11.76 -2.19 19.36
N ARG A 30 -10.51 -2.61 19.58
CA ARG A 30 -9.75 -2.20 20.78
C ARG A 30 -9.21 -0.79 20.54
N ILE A 31 -9.29 0.09 21.54
CA ILE A 31 -8.81 1.48 21.40
C ILE A 31 -7.80 1.77 22.51
N HIS A 32 -6.64 2.31 22.15
CA HIS A 32 -5.68 2.88 23.11
C HIS A 32 -6.23 4.20 23.65
N THR A 33 -6.63 4.21 24.92
CA THR A 33 -7.17 5.39 25.61
C THR A 33 -6.26 5.81 26.76
N GLU A 34 -6.36 7.07 27.22
CA GLU A 34 -5.63 7.52 28.41
C GLU A 34 -6.05 6.76 29.68
N GLN A 35 -7.30 6.29 29.74
CA GLN A 35 -7.87 5.63 30.93
C GLN A 35 -7.47 4.15 31.00
N ASP A 36 -7.56 3.43 29.89
CA ASP A 36 -7.34 1.98 29.83
C ASP A 36 -5.91 1.62 29.38
N GLY A 37 -5.19 2.57 28.78
CA GLY A 37 -3.83 2.38 28.25
C GLY A 37 -3.79 1.57 26.96
N MET A 38 -2.59 1.12 26.60
CA MET A 38 -2.34 0.37 25.36
C MET A 38 -3.05 -0.99 25.41
N PRO A 39 -3.87 -1.34 24.40
CA PRO A 39 -4.55 -2.64 24.37
C PRO A 39 -3.56 -3.79 24.19
N ASP A 40 -3.94 -4.97 24.68
CA ASP A 40 -3.20 -6.20 24.37
C ASP A 40 -3.27 -6.49 22.87
N LEU A 41 -2.10 -6.73 22.28
CA LEU A 41 -1.94 -7.04 20.86
C LEU A 41 -1.96 -8.55 20.58
N GLN A 42 -2.21 -9.40 21.58
CA GLN A 42 -2.42 -10.82 21.35
C GLN A 42 -3.65 -11.04 20.44
N ASN A 43 -3.43 -11.81 19.37
CA ASN A 43 -4.41 -12.13 18.32
C ASN A 43 -5.00 -10.90 17.60
N VAL A 44 -4.29 -9.76 17.60
CA VAL A 44 -4.65 -8.62 16.76
C VAL A 44 -4.06 -8.83 15.38
N ASP A 45 -4.89 -8.67 14.34
CA ASP A 45 -4.49 -8.85 12.95
C ASP A 45 -4.09 -7.52 12.30
N LEU A 46 -4.81 -6.46 12.66
CA LEU A 46 -4.73 -5.13 12.04
C LEU A 46 -4.62 -4.05 13.11
N VAL A 47 -3.73 -3.08 12.91
CA VAL A 47 -3.62 -1.92 13.79
C VAL A 47 -3.76 -0.62 13.01
N ILE A 48 -4.49 0.34 13.56
CA ILE A 48 -4.65 1.69 12.99
C ILE A 48 -3.75 2.63 13.76
N ILE A 49 -2.96 3.43 13.04
CA ILE A 49 -2.02 4.40 13.61
C ILE A 49 -2.10 5.70 12.81
N GLY A 50 -2.37 6.81 13.49
CA GLY A 50 -2.32 8.12 12.86
C GLY A 50 -0.91 8.71 12.88
N LEU A 51 -0.54 9.40 11.81
CA LEU A 51 0.76 10.05 11.64
C LEU A 51 0.54 11.55 11.54
N LEU A 52 1.10 12.30 12.49
CA LEU A 52 0.95 13.75 12.55
C LEU A 52 2.15 14.51 11.97
N GLU A 53 3.08 13.81 11.31
CA GLU A 53 4.28 14.38 10.69
C GLU A 53 4.02 14.75 9.23
N ASN A 54 4.14 16.03 8.89
CA ASN A 54 4.07 16.51 7.50
C ASN A 54 5.11 17.59 7.17
N ARG A 55 6.18 17.73 7.96
CA ARG A 55 7.21 18.77 7.77
C ARG A 55 8.01 18.64 6.46
N LYS A 56 7.91 17.48 5.80
CA LYS A 56 8.58 17.19 4.52
C LYS A 56 7.65 17.27 3.31
N ASP A 57 6.37 17.58 3.52
CA ASP A 57 5.51 17.99 2.43
C ASP A 57 5.82 19.44 2.03
N ASN A 58 6.29 19.61 0.79
CA ASN A 58 6.62 20.91 0.22
C ASN A 58 5.39 21.84 0.09
N ASN A 59 4.19 21.28 0.11
CA ASN A 59 2.93 22.01 0.01
C ASN A 59 2.27 22.25 1.39
N ALA A 60 2.84 21.73 2.47
CA ALA A 60 2.25 21.82 3.79
C ALA A 60 2.24 23.28 4.28
N LEU A 61 1.03 23.84 4.39
CA LEU A 61 0.83 25.18 4.96
C LEU A 61 0.74 25.14 6.49
N ILE A 62 0.32 24.02 7.05
CA ILE A 62 0.08 23.82 8.48
C ILE A 62 0.51 22.42 8.91
N GLN A 63 0.98 22.29 10.15
CA GLN A 63 1.24 20.99 10.77
C GLN A 63 -0.07 20.24 11.01
N VAL A 64 -0.08 18.94 10.75
CA VAL A 64 -1.18 18.05 11.20
C VAL A 64 -1.25 18.04 12.72
N LYS A 65 -2.39 18.46 13.29
CA LYS A 65 -2.58 18.47 14.75
C LYS A 65 -3.37 17.28 15.28
N THR A 66 -4.24 16.71 14.45
CA THR A 66 -5.14 15.62 14.83
C THR A 66 -5.72 14.96 13.59
N LEU A 67 -6.01 13.67 13.69
CA LEU A 67 -6.73 12.87 12.69
C LEU A 67 -8.10 12.40 13.22
N ASP A 68 -8.58 12.98 14.32
CA ASP A 68 -9.82 12.57 14.98
C ASP A 68 -11.06 12.73 14.09
N HIS A 69 -11.02 13.68 13.15
CA HIS A 69 -12.10 13.85 12.18
C HIS A 69 -12.25 12.60 11.30
N ILE A 70 -11.16 11.95 10.92
CA ILE A 70 -11.16 10.68 10.18
C ILE A 70 -11.62 9.54 11.10
N ARG A 71 -11.05 9.46 12.32
CA ARG A 71 -11.43 8.42 13.30
C ARG A 71 -12.92 8.43 13.60
N ARG A 72 -13.53 9.61 13.81
CA ARG A 72 -14.97 9.73 14.05
C ARG A 72 -15.78 9.11 12.91
N LYS A 73 -15.46 9.44 11.65
CA LYS A 73 -16.13 8.85 10.49
C LYS A 73 -15.90 7.34 10.38
N LEU A 74 -14.71 6.85 10.72
CA LEU A 74 -14.44 5.41 10.75
C LEU A 74 -15.25 4.69 11.83
N TYR A 75 -15.34 5.28 13.03
CA TYR A 75 -16.05 4.71 14.17
C TYR A 75 -17.57 4.65 13.98
N GLU A 76 -18.13 5.49 13.11
CA GLU A 76 -19.53 5.48 12.68
C GLU A 76 -19.87 4.26 11.79
N LEU A 77 -18.88 3.65 11.12
CA LEU A 77 -19.11 2.56 10.16
C LEU A 77 -19.35 1.22 10.86
N TYR A 78 -20.21 0.39 10.27
CA TYR A 78 -20.39 -1.00 10.70
C TYR A 78 -19.31 -1.90 10.07
N PRO A 79 -18.74 -2.85 10.81
CA PRO A 79 -17.93 -3.90 10.20
C PRO A 79 -18.78 -4.74 9.23
N GLY A 80 -18.13 -5.28 8.21
CA GLY A 80 -18.71 -6.36 7.41
C GLY A 80 -18.74 -7.69 8.17
N ASN A 81 -18.91 -8.81 7.44
CA ASN A 81 -18.82 -10.15 8.03
C ASN A 81 -17.35 -10.54 8.28
N TRP A 82 -16.71 -9.83 9.21
CA TRP A 82 -15.28 -9.89 9.46
C TRP A 82 -14.96 -10.81 10.64
N THR A 83 -13.80 -11.45 10.56
CA THR A 83 -13.23 -12.28 11.63
C THR A 83 -11.94 -11.68 12.19
N SER A 84 -11.34 -10.72 11.47
CA SER A 84 -10.13 -10.04 11.89
C SER A 84 -10.33 -9.23 13.18
N THR A 85 -9.36 -9.29 14.09
CA THR A 85 -9.31 -8.43 15.28
C THR A 85 -8.52 -7.15 14.97
N ILE A 86 -9.10 -6.01 15.32
CA ILE A 86 -8.57 -4.68 14.99
C ILE A 86 -8.31 -3.90 16.27
N ALA A 87 -7.21 -3.14 16.31
CA ALA A 87 -6.94 -2.16 17.36
C ALA A 87 -6.53 -0.79 16.79
N ASP A 88 -7.08 0.30 17.33
CA ASP A 88 -6.58 1.65 17.12
C ASP A 88 -5.59 2.01 18.23
N LEU A 89 -4.33 2.24 17.85
CA LEU A 89 -3.25 2.46 18.80
C LEU A 89 -2.95 3.95 19.04
N GLY A 90 -3.71 4.84 18.40
CA GLY A 90 -3.55 6.28 18.49
C GLY A 90 -2.52 6.84 17.52
N ASP A 91 -1.76 7.83 17.96
CA ASP A 91 -1.00 8.72 17.07
C ASP A 91 0.51 8.74 17.35
N VAL A 92 1.29 8.83 16.27
CA VAL A 92 2.69 9.24 16.30
C VAL A 92 2.75 10.75 16.11
N PHE A 93 3.24 11.45 17.12
CA PHE A 93 3.46 12.90 17.10
C PHE A 93 4.80 13.22 16.41
N PRO A 94 4.94 14.41 15.83
CA PRO A 94 6.23 14.85 15.29
C PRO A 94 7.27 14.90 16.42
N GLY A 95 8.42 14.27 16.21
CA GLY A 95 9.58 14.42 17.09
C GLY A 95 10.19 15.81 17.00
N GLU A 96 11.22 16.07 17.80
CA GLU A 96 11.98 17.33 17.72
C GLU A 96 12.51 17.56 16.29
N THR A 97 13.06 16.52 15.68
CA THR A 97 13.45 16.49 14.26
C THR A 97 12.58 15.52 13.46
N VAL A 98 12.58 15.65 12.13
CA VAL A 98 11.87 14.71 11.25
C VAL A 98 12.51 13.33 11.32
N GLU A 99 13.83 13.29 11.48
CA GLU A 99 14.62 12.09 11.63
C GLU A 99 14.22 11.29 12.87
N ASP A 100 13.84 11.97 13.97
CA ASP A 100 13.27 11.31 15.16
C ASP A 100 11.93 10.63 14.83
N THR A 101 11.05 11.30 14.09
CA THR A 101 9.78 10.71 13.65
C THR A 101 10.01 9.50 12.73
N TYR A 102 10.97 9.60 11.79
CA TYR A 102 11.33 8.50 10.90
C TYR A 102 11.86 7.29 11.68
N PHE A 103 12.67 7.52 12.71
CA PHE A 103 13.15 6.46 13.58
C PHE A 103 11.99 5.74 14.28
N VAL A 104 11.04 6.51 14.83
CA VAL A 104 9.84 5.95 15.49
C VAL A 104 9.00 5.11 14.52
N ILE A 105 8.72 5.63 13.32
CA ILE A 105 7.91 4.92 12.31
C ILE A 105 8.61 3.63 11.87
N ARG A 106 9.93 3.67 11.66
CA ARG A 106 10.72 2.48 11.33
C ARG A 106 10.61 1.41 12.43
N GLN A 107 10.83 1.80 13.69
CA GLN A 107 10.78 0.88 14.83
C GLN A 107 9.39 0.29 15.06
N LEU A 108 8.34 1.09 14.90
CA LEU A 108 6.96 0.62 14.98
C LEU A 108 6.64 -0.36 13.85
N THR A 109 6.99 0.01 12.60
CA THR A 109 6.74 -0.85 11.44
C THR A 109 7.46 -2.18 11.59
N GLU A 110 8.74 -2.16 11.99
CA GLU A 110 9.54 -3.37 12.23
C GLU A 110 8.91 -4.26 13.31
N PHE A 111 8.44 -3.67 14.41
CA PHE A 111 7.75 -4.39 15.47
C PHE A 111 6.50 -5.13 14.95
N PHE A 112 5.68 -4.48 14.13
CA PHE A 112 4.48 -5.10 13.56
C PHE A 112 4.81 -6.17 12.53
N LEU A 113 5.82 -5.93 11.68
CA LEU A 113 6.33 -6.92 10.73
C LEU A 113 6.75 -8.23 11.42
N LEU A 114 7.48 -8.14 12.54
CA LEU A 114 7.92 -9.30 13.32
C LEU A 114 6.76 -10.04 14.01
N ARG A 115 5.71 -9.31 14.41
CA ARG A 115 4.51 -9.88 15.01
C ARG A 115 3.46 -10.35 13.99
N LYS A 116 3.69 -10.13 12.69
CA LYS A 116 2.74 -10.41 11.61
C LYS A 116 1.40 -9.69 11.80
N ILE A 117 1.44 -8.50 12.39
CA ILE A 117 0.32 -7.58 12.49
C ILE A 117 0.46 -6.58 11.34
N ILE A 118 -0.61 -6.26 10.63
CA ILE A 118 -0.54 -5.30 9.53
C ILE A 118 -0.90 -3.90 10.04
N PRO A 119 0.05 -2.95 10.03
CA PRO A 119 -0.27 -1.56 10.34
C PRO A 119 -0.93 -0.85 9.16
N ILE A 120 -1.98 -0.10 9.49
CA ILE A 120 -2.72 0.84 8.64
C ILE A 120 -2.35 2.23 9.14
N TYR A 121 -1.44 2.88 8.42
CA TYR A 121 -1.02 4.25 8.71
C TYR A 121 -1.95 5.25 8.04
N ILE A 122 -2.34 6.31 8.76
CA ILE A 122 -3.24 7.35 8.25
C ILE A 122 -2.61 8.72 8.48
N GLY A 123 -2.64 9.59 7.48
CA GLY A 123 -2.19 10.97 7.58
C GLY A 123 -0.70 11.15 7.33
N GLY A 124 -0.21 12.33 7.68
CA GLY A 124 1.16 12.75 7.44
C GLY A 124 1.47 12.97 5.95
N SER A 125 2.74 13.29 5.69
CA SER A 125 3.26 13.42 4.34
C SER A 125 3.75 12.09 3.79
N GLN A 126 3.79 11.96 2.46
CA GLN A 126 4.05 10.65 1.83
C GLN A 126 5.49 10.15 1.96
N ASP A 127 6.45 11.03 2.27
CA ASP A 127 7.83 10.64 2.57
C ASP A 127 7.93 9.64 3.74
N LEU A 128 6.91 9.55 4.59
CA LEU A 128 6.83 8.56 5.67
C LEU A 128 6.77 7.11 5.16
N MET A 129 6.49 6.88 3.87
CA MET A 129 6.70 5.57 3.25
C MET A 129 8.18 5.16 3.27
N TYR A 130 9.13 6.10 3.24
CA TYR A 130 10.56 5.80 3.30
C TYR A 130 10.96 5.08 4.59
N PRO A 131 10.72 5.60 5.82
CA PRO A 131 11.03 4.86 7.04
C PRO A 131 10.25 3.55 7.16
N MET A 132 9.02 3.45 6.63
CA MET A 132 8.28 2.18 6.56
C MET A 132 8.99 1.15 5.68
N TYR A 133 9.49 1.55 4.51
CA TYR A 133 10.31 0.68 3.64
C TYR A 133 11.62 0.26 4.33
N ARG A 134 12.29 1.19 5.03
CA ARG A 134 13.53 0.88 5.77
C ARG A 134 13.32 -0.09 6.94
N ALA A 135 12.09 -0.28 7.42
CA ALA A 135 11.77 -1.25 8.45
C ALA A 135 11.91 -2.71 7.97
N PHE A 136 11.94 -2.94 6.66
CA PHE A 136 12.15 -4.27 6.08
C PHE A 136 13.60 -4.71 6.08
N ASP A 137 14.55 -3.78 6.25
CA ASP A 137 15.97 -3.96 5.91
C ASP A 137 16.65 -5.18 6.51
N GLU A 138 16.29 -5.55 7.74
CA GLU A 138 16.95 -6.61 8.50
C GLU A 138 16.29 -7.98 8.34
N HIS A 139 15.01 -8.01 7.94
CA HIS A 139 14.17 -9.22 8.04
C HIS A 139 13.63 -9.70 6.70
N TYR A 140 13.58 -8.82 5.69
CA TYR A 140 13.04 -9.12 4.38
C TYR A 140 13.97 -8.60 3.29
N THR A 141 13.97 -9.30 2.16
CA THR A 141 14.66 -8.88 0.93
C THR A 141 13.66 -8.82 -0.22
N MET A 142 14.04 -8.13 -1.29
CA MET A 142 13.26 -8.07 -2.53
C MET A 142 11.84 -7.51 -2.34
N ILE A 143 11.77 -6.33 -1.73
CA ILE A 143 10.52 -5.66 -1.37
C ILE A 143 9.87 -5.05 -2.59
N ASN A 144 8.57 -5.30 -2.73
CA ASN A 144 7.72 -4.65 -3.73
C ASN A 144 6.95 -3.49 -3.07
N ALA A 145 7.28 -2.26 -3.44
CA ALA A 145 6.56 -1.07 -3.00
C ALA A 145 5.59 -0.61 -4.08
N LEU A 146 4.35 -0.33 -3.72
CA LEU A 146 3.35 0.20 -4.63
C LEU A 146 2.82 1.53 -4.10
N ASN A 147 2.71 2.51 -4.99
CA ASN A 147 2.17 3.81 -4.68
C ASN A 147 0.97 4.13 -5.60
N VAL A 148 -0.16 4.53 -5.03
CA VAL A 148 -1.31 5.06 -5.77
C VAL A 148 -1.22 6.57 -5.74
N ASP A 149 -0.85 7.16 -6.88
CA ASP A 149 -0.42 8.55 -6.93
C ASP A 149 -0.56 9.14 -8.34
N CYS A 150 -0.75 10.46 -8.43
CA CYS A 150 -0.64 11.18 -9.68
C CYS A 150 0.81 11.48 -10.11
N ARG A 151 1.79 11.35 -9.20
CA ARG A 151 3.23 11.55 -9.41
C ARG A 151 4.05 10.31 -9.04
N PHE A 152 5.31 10.28 -9.51
CA PHE A 152 6.23 9.19 -9.18
C PHE A 152 7.09 9.47 -7.94
N ASP A 153 7.29 10.75 -7.63
CA ASP A 153 8.09 11.26 -6.50
C ASP A 153 9.52 10.69 -6.44
N LEU A 154 10.14 10.57 -7.63
CA LEU A 154 11.56 10.25 -7.81
C LEU A 154 12.44 11.47 -7.49
N GLY A 155 12.15 12.60 -8.13
CA GLY A 155 12.82 13.88 -7.90
C GLY A 155 14.35 13.85 -8.00
N ASP A 156 15.01 14.86 -7.42
CA ASP A 156 16.48 14.89 -7.31
C ASP A 156 16.95 14.03 -6.14
N ILE A 157 17.68 12.95 -6.47
CA ILE A 157 18.26 11.99 -5.52
C ILE A 157 19.33 12.60 -4.61
N ASN A 158 19.96 13.71 -5.02
CA ASN A 158 20.98 14.38 -4.21
C ASN A 158 20.38 15.38 -3.22
N ALA A 159 19.15 15.81 -3.46
CA ALA A 159 18.45 16.71 -2.55
C ALA A 159 18.06 15.99 -1.25
N PRO A 160 17.82 16.75 -0.15
CA PRO A 160 17.20 16.21 1.04
C PRO A 160 15.85 15.55 0.71
N ILE A 161 15.48 14.54 1.50
CA ILE A 161 14.19 13.85 1.34
C ILE A 161 13.02 14.81 1.60
N THR A 162 11.98 14.68 0.77
CA THR A 162 10.70 15.39 0.76
C THR A 162 9.61 14.45 0.26
N SER A 163 8.34 14.84 0.37
CA SER A 163 7.21 14.11 -0.23
C SER A 163 7.33 13.96 -1.76
N ARG A 164 8.24 14.68 -2.43
CA ARG A 164 8.43 14.68 -3.90
C ARG A 164 9.65 13.93 -4.42
N ASN A 165 10.48 13.35 -3.55
CA ASN A 165 11.70 12.63 -3.98
C ASN A 165 12.04 11.42 -3.10
N TYR A 166 11.11 10.97 -2.24
CA TYR A 166 11.35 9.88 -1.30
C TYR A 166 11.55 8.53 -2.01
N VAL A 167 10.93 8.32 -3.18
CA VAL A 167 11.12 7.10 -3.97
C VAL A 167 12.54 7.04 -4.53
N GLY A 168 13.09 8.18 -4.94
CA GLY A 168 14.50 8.28 -5.34
C GLY A 168 15.43 7.78 -4.23
N LYS A 169 15.14 8.12 -2.97
CA LYS A 169 15.91 7.64 -1.81
C LYS A 169 15.79 6.13 -1.59
N MET A 170 14.60 5.55 -1.78
CA MET A 170 14.42 4.09 -1.70
C MET A 170 15.28 3.33 -2.72
N VAL A 171 15.50 3.93 -3.90
CA VAL A 171 16.32 3.35 -4.96
C VAL A 171 17.83 3.51 -4.68
N THR A 172 18.26 4.69 -4.20
CA THR A 172 19.69 5.03 -4.18
C THR A 172 20.39 4.78 -2.84
N GLU A 173 19.65 4.70 -1.73
CA GLU A 173 20.24 4.55 -0.40
C GLU A 173 20.34 3.09 0.03
N GLN A 174 21.50 2.70 0.58
CA GLN A 174 21.73 1.33 1.03
C GLN A 174 20.99 1.02 2.34
N PRO A 175 20.52 -0.24 2.52
CA PRO A 175 20.65 -1.38 1.62
C PRO A 175 19.62 -1.38 0.48
N TYR A 176 20.00 -1.95 -0.67
CA TYR A 176 19.18 -2.01 -1.88
C TYR A 176 18.17 -3.16 -1.83
N ASN A 177 17.10 -2.99 -1.06
CA ASN A 177 16.08 -4.02 -0.88
C ASN A 177 14.87 -3.86 -1.82
N LEU A 178 14.70 -2.71 -2.47
CA LEU A 178 13.61 -2.44 -3.40
C LEU A 178 13.79 -3.27 -4.68
N PHE A 179 12.97 -4.30 -4.86
CA PHE A 179 12.97 -5.13 -6.07
C PHE A 179 12.04 -4.57 -7.15
N ASN A 180 10.84 -4.16 -6.75
CA ASN A 180 9.88 -3.54 -7.66
C ASN A 180 9.27 -2.30 -7.01
N TYR A 181 9.14 -1.26 -7.82
CA TYR A 181 8.27 -0.13 -7.54
C TYR A 181 7.17 -0.11 -8.60
N THR A 182 5.94 0.02 -8.15
CA THR A 182 4.77 0.17 -9.01
C THR A 182 4.05 1.46 -8.68
N ASN A 183 3.78 2.29 -9.68
CA ASN A 183 2.92 3.46 -9.53
C ASN A 183 1.58 3.26 -10.25
N LEU A 184 0.47 3.51 -9.56
CA LEU A 184 -0.87 3.41 -10.13
C LEU A 184 -1.53 4.79 -10.14
N GLY A 185 -1.93 5.26 -11.31
CA GLY A 185 -2.71 6.49 -11.45
C GLY A 185 -1.91 7.71 -11.87
N PHE A 186 -0.65 7.57 -12.31
CA PHE A 186 0.12 8.73 -12.72
C PHE A 186 -0.55 9.48 -13.86
N GLN A 187 -0.35 10.80 -13.85
CA GLN A 187 -0.84 11.70 -14.87
C GLN A 187 0.37 12.32 -15.57
N THR A 188 0.47 12.13 -16.89
CA THR A 188 1.66 12.53 -17.68
C THR A 188 2.03 14.00 -17.52
N TYR A 189 1.06 14.89 -17.30
CA TYR A 189 1.32 16.32 -17.13
C TYR A 189 1.89 16.71 -15.75
N PHE A 190 1.94 15.78 -14.79
CA PHE A 190 2.60 15.98 -13.51
C PHE A 190 3.97 15.32 -13.40
N ASN A 191 4.39 14.58 -14.42
CA ASN A 191 5.64 13.82 -14.42
C ASN A 191 6.48 14.20 -15.64
N SER A 192 7.78 14.43 -15.43
CA SER A 192 8.68 14.74 -16.54
C SER A 192 8.87 13.52 -17.46
N GLN A 193 9.19 13.75 -18.74
CA GLN A 193 9.51 12.64 -19.65
C GLN A 193 10.76 11.88 -19.18
N ASP A 194 11.75 12.59 -18.63
CA ASP A 194 12.96 11.99 -18.09
C ASP A 194 12.67 11.03 -16.92
N GLU A 195 11.73 11.37 -16.02
CA GLU A 195 11.30 10.47 -14.94
C GLU A 195 10.55 9.24 -15.47
N ILE A 196 9.68 9.40 -16.46
CA ILE A 196 8.97 8.27 -17.11
C ILE A 196 10.00 7.32 -17.74
N GLU A 197 10.97 7.85 -18.48
CA GLU A 197 12.04 7.05 -19.08
C GLU A 197 12.91 6.37 -18.01
N LEU A 198 13.22 7.07 -16.92
CA LEU A 198 14.00 6.53 -15.81
C LEU A 198 13.30 5.33 -15.17
N LEU A 199 12.01 5.41 -14.88
CA LEU A 199 11.23 4.27 -14.38
C LEU A 199 11.29 3.06 -15.33
N GLN A 200 11.14 3.30 -16.62
CA GLN A 200 11.20 2.23 -17.63
C GLN A 200 12.59 1.58 -17.69
N ARG A 201 13.66 2.37 -17.59
CA ARG A 201 15.05 1.86 -17.56
C ARG A 201 15.35 1.07 -16.30
N MET A 202 14.74 1.42 -15.16
CA MET A 202 14.80 0.67 -13.91
C MET A 202 13.86 -0.55 -13.89
N TYR A 203 13.12 -0.80 -14.99
CA TYR A 203 12.12 -1.86 -15.11
C TYR A 203 10.99 -1.78 -14.07
N PHE A 204 10.72 -0.59 -13.53
CA PHE A 204 9.58 -0.35 -12.67
C PHE A 204 8.28 -0.27 -13.46
N GLU A 205 7.17 -0.37 -12.75
CA GLU A 205 5.84 -0.42 -13.33
C GLU A 205 5.09 0.89 -13.09
N ALA A 206 4.34 1.35 -14.08
CA ALA A 206 3.57 2.56 -13.97
C ALA A 206 2.32 2.47 -14.86
N ASP A 207 1.14 2.53 -14.25
CA ASP A 207 -0.14 2.56 -14.96
C ASP A 207 -0.73 3.96 -14.92
N ARG A 208 -1.07 4.49 -16.10
CA ARG A 208 -1.70 5.81 -16.23
C ARG A 208 -3.10 5.78 -15.67
N LEU A 209 -3.54 6.89 -15.07
CA LEU A 209 -4.92 7.06 -14.60
C LEU A 209 -5.95 6.68 -15.67
N GLY A 210 -5.75 7.10 -16.92
CA GLY A 210 -6.71 6.81 -18.00
C GLY A 210 -6.87 5.33 -18.34
N ALA A 211 -5.86 4.49 -18.10
CA ALA A 211 -5.98 3.04 -18.28
C ALA A 211 -6.79 2.42 -17.14
N LEU A 212 -6.50 2.83 -15.90
CA LEU A 212 -7.22 2.37 -14.71
C LEU A 212 -8.66 2.91 -14.62
N ASP A 213 -8.94 4.05 -15.25
CA ASP A 213 -10.29 4.59 -15.37
C ASP A 213 -11.16 3.75 -16.31
N GLN A 214 -10.56 3.21 -17.39
CA GLN A 214 -11.23 2.28 -18.29
C GLN A 214 -11.44 0.91 -17.66
N ASP A 215 -10.42 0.38 -16.97
CA ASP A 215 -10.49 -0.89 -16.29
C ASP A 215 -9.63 -0.91 -15.01
N ILE A 216 -10.31 -0.80 -13.86
CA ILE A 216 -9.65 -0.81 -12.55
C ILE A 216 -9.11 -2.20 -12.19
N THR A 217 -9.55 -3.28 -12.86
CA THR A 217 -9.10 -4.65 -12.56
C THR A 217 -7.64 -4.88 -12.95
N LEU A 218 -7.09 -4.04 -13.85
CA LEU A 218 -5.67 -4.01 -14.19
C LEU A 218 -4.76 -3.79 -12.97
N ALA A 219 -5.26 -3.12 -11.92
CA ALA A 219 -4.52 -2.90 -10.69
C ALA A 219 -4.38 -4.15 -9.80
N GLU A 220 -5.26 -5.16 -9.93
CA GLU A 220 -5.28 -6.31 -9.01
C GLU A 220 -3.95 -7.06 -8.97
N PRO A 221 -3.31 -7.42 -10.11
CA PRO A 221 -2.06 -8.16 -10.09
C PRO A 221 -0.90 -7.36 -9.51
N HIS A 222 -0.94 -6.02 -9.59
CA HIS A 222 0.07 -5.14 -8.98
C HIS A 222 -0.12 -5.07 -7.46
N MET A 223 -1.36 -4.88 -7.00
CA MET A 223 -1.71 -4.86 -5.57
C MET A 223 -1.42 -6.19 -4.88
N ARG A 224 -1.70 -7.31 -5.56
CA ARG A 224 -1.43 -8.66 -5.05
C ARG A 224 0.06 -8.96 -4.90
N ASP A 225 0.92 -8.28 -5.65
CA ASP A 225 2.36 -8.49 -5.60
C ASP A 225 3.09 -7.54 -4.64
N ALA A 226 2.41 -6.56 -4.05
CA ALA A 226 3.02 -5.55 -3.19
C ALA A 226 3.20 -6.05 -1.73
N ASP A 227 4.32 -5.66 -1.13
CA ASP A 227 4.63 -5.84 0.30
C ASP A 227 4.26 -4.58 1.12
N LEU A 228 4.45 -3.40 0.52
CA LEU A 228 4.13 -2.08 1.06
C LEU A 228 3.26 -1.32 0.05
N VAL A 229 2.10 -0.83 0.48
CA VAL A 229 1.20 0.00 -0.35
C VAL A 229 0.97 1.36 0.32
N GLY A 230 1.17 2.43 -0.44
CA GLY A 230 0.76 3.79 -0.06
C GLY A 230 -0.29 4.34 -1.01
N ILE A 231 -1.23 5.11 -0.47
CA ILE A 231 -2.19 5.90 -1.24
C ILE A 231 -1.98 7.37 -0.95
N ASP A 232 -1.67 8.16 -1.98
CA ASP A 232 -1.72 9.63 -1.92
C ASP A 232 -3.13 10.10 -2.30
N LEU A 233 -3.81 10.81 -1.38
CA LEU A 233 -5.12 11.40 -1.68
C LEU A 233 -5.09 12.50 -2.76
N GLN A 234 -3.94 13.07 -3.09
CA GLN A 234 -3.79 13.98 -4.23
C GLN A 234 -4.10 13.28 -5.57
N SER A 235 -4.08 11.94 -5.61
CA SER A 235 -4.54 11.16 -6.77
C SER A 235 -6.06 11.13 -6.94
N VAL A 236 -6.83 11.56 -5.92
CA VAL A 236 -8.30 11.61 -5.94
C VAL A 236 -8.77 12.96 -6.48
N ARG A 237 -9.80 12.93 -7.31
CA ARG A 237 -10.35 14.17 -7.89
C ARG A 237 -11.06 15.02 -6.84
N SER A 238 -10.95 16.33 -6.98
CA SER A 238 -11.49 17.34 -6.06
C SER A 238 -12.99 17.22 -5.82
N GLY A 239 -13.75 16.72 -6.80
CA GLY A 239 -15.18 16.47 -6.68
C GLY A 239 -15.54 15.41 -5.64
N ASP A 240 -14.71 14.38 -5.46
CA ASP A 240 -14.92 13.33 -4.44
C ASP A 240 -14.30 13.70 -3.09
N LEU A 241 -13.34 14.63 -3.06
CA LEU A 241 -12.81 15.21 -1.82
C LEU A 241 -13.63 16.41 -1.33
N ALA A 242 -14.51 16.99 -2.15
CA ALA A 242 -15.13 18.30 -1.88
C ALA A 242 -14.10 19.39 -1.47
N PHE A 243 -12.89 19.32 -2.01
CA PHE A 243 -11.77 20.19 -1.64
C PHE A 243 -11.26 20.95 -2.86
N ALA A 244 -11.50 22.27 -2.90
CA ALA A 244 -11.23 23.09 -4.08
C ALA A 244 -9.75 23.19 -4.49
N LYS A 245 -8.81 22.92 -3.56
CA LYS A 245 -7.37 22.93 -3.86
C LYS A 245 -6.84 21.58 -4.39
N ALA A 246 -7.65 20.52 -4.35
CA ALA A 246 -7.28 19.23 -4.93
C ALA A 246 -7.32 19.24 -6.46
N ASN A 247 -6.73 18.22 -7.07
CA ASN A 247 -6.67 18.08 -8.52
C ASN A 247 -8.07 17.87 -9.12
N PRO A 248 -8.43 18.51 -10.25
CA PRO A 248 -9.74 18.34 -10.86
C PRO A 248 -9.95 16.94 -11.47
N ASN A 249 -8.87 16.30 -11.89
CA ASN A 249 -8.87 14.95 -12.46
C ASN A 249 -8.09 14.01 -11.53
N GLY A 250 -8.59 12.81 -11.36
CA GLY A 250 -8.07 11.82 -10.42
C GLY A 250 -9.05 10.65 -10.31
N PHE A 251 -8.72 9.68 -9.46
CA PHE A 251 -9.64 8.62 -9.10
C PHE A 251 -10.90 9.20 -8.45
N ASN A 252 -12.04 8.60 -8.73
CA ASN A 252 -13.25 8.82 -7.95
C ASN A 252 -13.26 7.96 -6.67
N GLY A 253 -14.20 8.24 -5.76
CA GLY A 253 -14.28 7.54 -4.47
C GLY A 253 -14.41 6.02 -4.61
N LYS A 254 -15.16 5.53 -5.60
CA LYS A 254 -15.33 4.08 -5.84
C LYS A 254 -14.04 3.42 -6.31
N GLN A 255 -13.30 4.07 -7.21
CA GLN A 255 -12.03 3.57 -7.73
C GLN A 255 -10.98 3.46 -6.62
N ILE A 256 -10.79 4.52 -5.81
CA ILE A 256 -9.78 4.50 -4.75
C ILE A 256 -10.10 3.45 -3.67
N CYS A 257 -11.39 3.28 -3.32
CA CYS A 257 -11.84 2.21 -2.44
C CYS A 257 -11.62 0.82 -3.06
N SER A 258 -11.76 0.66 -4.38
CA SER A 258 -11.51 -0.61 -5.07
C SER A 258 -10.02 -0.98 -5.03
N LEU A 259 -9.13 0.00 -5.24
CA LEU A 259 -7.67 -0.17 -5.11
C LEU A 259 -7.29 -0.57 -3.69
N SER A 260 -7.85 0.10 -2.69
CA SER A 260 -7.63 -0.23 -1.28
C SER A 260 -8.12 -1.63 -0.91
N ARG A 261 -9.28 -2.04 -1.44
CA ARG A 261 -9.79 -3.40 -1.30
C ARG A 261 -8.86 -4.45 -1.90
N TYR A 262 -8.31 -4.21 -3.09
CA TYR A 262 -7.32 -5.11 -3.70
C TYR A 262 -6.04 -5.22 -2.86
N ALA A 263 -5.57 -4.12 -2.26
CA ALA A 263 -4.45 -4.17 -1.32
C ALA A 263 -4.77 -5.04 -0.10
N GLY A 264 -5.96 -4.90 0.48
CA GLY A 264 -6.41 -5.73 1.60
C GLY A 264 -6.44 -7.22 1.28
N ILE A 265 -6.95 -7.57 0.10
CA ILE A 265 -7.07 -8.96 -0.40
C ILE A 265 -5.71 -9.65 -0.59
N SER A 266 -4.64 -8.88 -0.81
CA SER A 266 -3.30 -9.42 -1.03
C SER A 266 -2.80 -10.19 0.18
N ASP A 267 -2.60 -11.50 0.05
CA ASP A 267 -1.99 -12.35 1.07
C ASP A 267 -0.51 -11.97 1.35
N ARG A 268 0.12 -11.20 0.45
CA ARG A 268 1.53 -10.79 0.53
C ARG A 268 1.73 -9.49 1.32
N LEU A 269 0.75 -8.59 1.31
CA LEU A 269 0.89 -7.25 1.86
C LEU A 269 1.14 -7.26 3.36
N LYS A 270 2.09 -6.42 3.80
CA LYS A 270 2.54 -6.30 5.19
C LYS A 270 2.30 -4.92 5.78
N VAL A 271 2.30 -3.85 4.99
CA VAL A 271 2.12 -2.47 5.46
C VAL A 271 1.22 -1.70 4.49
N PHE A 272 0.25 -0.95 5.02
CA PHE A 272 -0.65 -0.10 4.24
C PHE A 272 -0.67 1.33 4.81
N GLY A 273 -0.71 2.33 3.94
CA GLY A 273 -0.75 3.74 4.35
C GLY A 273 -1.64 4.61 3.46
N VAL A 274 -2.30 5.61 4.06
CA VAL A 274 -3.05 6.67 3.38
C VAL A 274 -2.47 8.01 3.79
N PHE A 275 -1.90 8.75 2.85
CA PHE A 275 -1.10 9.96 3.08
C PHE A 275 -1.75 11.20 2.46
N GLU A 276 -1.18 12.37 2.75
CA GLU A 276 -1.57 13.65 2.16
C GLU A 276 -3.06 13.97 2.39
N THR A 277 -3.56 13.59 3.58
CA THR A 277 -4.96 13.76 3.97
C THR A 277 -5.35 15.23 4.07
N VAL A 278 -6.56 15.58 3.62
CA VAL A 278 -7.06 16.96 3.73
C VAL A 278 -7.27 17.33 5.20
N LEU A 279 -6.55 18.36 5.65
CA LEU A 279 -6.53 18.81 7.05
C LEU A 279 -7.65 19.80 7.39
N GLU A 280 -8.30 20.38 6.37
CA GLU A 280 -9.43 21.28 6.57
C GLU A 280 -10.61 20.47 7.14
N ALA A 281 -11.38 21.07 8.06
CA ALA A 281 -12.51 20.44 8.75
C ALA A 281 -13.72 20.22 7.82
N ILE A 282 -13.49 19.49 6.73
CA ILE A 282 -14.45 19.08 5.73
C ILE A 282 -14.70 17.59 5.99
N ASP A 283 -15.96 17.22 6.15
CA ASP A 283 -16.33 15.84 6.47
C ASP A 283 -16.09 14.89 5.29
N THR A 284 -16.20 15.36 4.05
CA THR A 284 -16.14 14.50 2.84
C THR A 284 -14.79 13.79 2.68
N PRO A 285 -13.61 14.46 2.73
CA PRO A 285 -12.33 13.75 2.73
C PRO A 285 -12.19 12.75 3.87
N ALA A 286 -12.67 13.13 5.06
CA ALA A 286 -12.59 12.27 6.24
C ALA A 286 -13.40 10.99 6.08
N GLN A 287 -14.60 11.11 5.51
CA GLN A 287 -15.45 9.98 5.15
C GLN A 287 -14.77 9.10 4.09
N LEU A 288 -14.18 9.70 3.06
CA LEU A 288 -13.51 8.92 2.02
C LEU A 288 -12.30 8.14 2.58
N VAL A 289 -11.49 8.74 3.46
CA VAL A 289 -10.39 8.02 4.11
C VAL A 289 -10.91 6.90 5.00
N ALA A 290 -11.99 7.13 5.76
CA ALA A 290 -12.64 6.09 6.55
C ALA A 290 -13.13 4.93 5.67
N GLU A 291 -13.71 5.21 4.50
CA GLU A 291 -14.14 4.19 3.52
C GLU A 291 -12.96 3.45 2.90
N ILE A 292 -11.86 4.14 2.56
CA ILE A 292 -10.63 3.50 2.08
C ILE A 292 -10.13 2.48 3.11
N VAL A 293 -9.98 2.91 4.37
CA VAL A 293 -9.55 2.01 5.46
C VAL A 293 -10.56 0.87 5.67
N TRP A 294 -11.86 1.15 5.59
CA TRP A 294 -12.90 0.13 5.70
C TRP A 294 -12.79 -0.93 4.59
N TYR A 295 -12.62 -0.52 3.34
CA TYR A 295 -12.49 -1.45 2.20
C TYR A 295 -11.16 -2.22 2.22
N PHE A 296 -10.09 -1.62 2.76
CA PHE A 296 -8.87 -2.35 3.05
C PHE A 296 -9.12 -3.51 4.03
N ILE A 297 -9.76 -3.22 5.16
CA ILE A 297 -10.08 -4.21 6.19
C ILE A 297 -11.04 -5.28 5.63
N GLU A 298 -12.03 -4.87 4.84
CA GLU A 298 -12.90 -5.79 4.13
C GLU A 298 -12.07 -6.74 3.25
N GLY A 299 -11.18 -6.18 2.43
CA GLY A 299 -10.29 -6.96 1.59
C GLY A 299 -9.45 -7.97 2.37
N TYR A 300 -8.90 -7.57 3.51
CA TYR A 300 -8.14 -8.45 4.42
C TYR A 300 -8.97 -9.66 4.85
N ASN A 301 -10.24 -9.46 5.18
CA ASN A 301 -11.15 -10.55 5.58
C ASN A 301 -11.53 -11.49 4.42
N TYR A 302 -11.27 -11.10 3.16
CA TYR A 302 -11.44 -11.93 1.97
C TYR A 302 -10.12 -12.52 1.46
N ARG A 303 -9.06 -12.50 2.28
CA ARG A 303 -7.80 -13.19 1.98
C ARG A 303 -8.01 -14.68 1.81
N SER A 304 -7.36 -15.23 0.81
CA SER A 304 -7.49 -16.63 0.40
C SER A 304 -6.41 -17.52 1.01
N GLY A 305 -5.33 -16.94 1.55
CA GLY A 305 -4.19 -17.69 2.09
C GLY A 305 -3.41 -18.44 1.01
N GLU A 306 -3.39 -17.93 -0.23
CA GLU A 306 -2.79 -18.60 -1.39
C GLU A 306 -1.35 -18.15 -1.66
N TYR A 307 -0.76 -17.29 -0.82
CA TYR A 307 0.61 -16.81 -1.00
C TYR A 307 1.58 -17.46 0.00
N PRO A 308 2.71 -18.04 -0.46
CA PRO A 308 3.03 -18.34 -1.86
C PRO A 308 2.12 -19.44 -2.44
N LEU A 309 1.85 -19.37 -3.75
CA LEU A 309 0.96 -20.34 -4.41
C LEU A 309 1.59 -21.73 -4.37
N ASN A 310 0.83 -22.70 -3.84
CA ASN A 310 1.18 -24.10 -3.95
C ASN A 310 0.71 -24.66 -5.31
N ILE A 311 1.65 -24.83 -6.25
CA ILE A 311 1.35 -25.32 -7.61
C ILE A 311 0.86 -26.77 -7.64
N ASP A 312 1.08 -27.54 -6.57
CA ASP A 312 0.66 -28.94 -6.48
C ASP A 312 -0.79 -29.09 -6.00
N ASP A 313 -1.44 -28.00 -5.58
CA ASP A 313 -2.77 -28.02 -4.96
C ASP A 313 -3.78 -27.18 -5.76
N ASN A 314 -4.80 -27.82 -6.34
CA ASN A 314 -5.94 -27.17 -6.99
C ASN A 314 -5.59 -26.08 -8.01
N VAL A 315 -4.49 -26.24 -8.74
CA VAL A 315 -4.04 -25.30 -9.79
C VAL A 315 -4.13 -25.93 -11.19
N LEU A 316 -4.61 -25.15 -12.16
CA LEU A 316 -4.58 -25.51 -13.58
C LEU A 316 -3.33 -24.92 -14.24
N LYS A 317 -2.56 -25.76 -14.93
CA LYS A 317 -1.34 -25.38 -15.67
C LYS A 317 -1.62 -25.24 -17.16
N TYR A 318 -1.23 -24.11 -17.74
CA TYR A 318 -1.32 -23.83 -19.18
C TYR A 318 0.08 -23.56 -19.73
N GLN A 319 0.42 -24.19 -20.85
CA GLN A 319 1.67 -23.95 -21.56
C GLN A 319 1.36 -23.27 -22.88
N VAL A 320 1.89 -22.07 -23.08
CA VAL A 320 1.62 -21.22 -24.24
C VAL A 320 2.93 -20.98 -24.98
N PRO A 321 3.14 -21.62 -26.14
CA PRO A 321 4.27 -21.32 -27.00
C PRO A 321 4.12 -19.92 -27.61
N VAL A 322 5.08 -19.04 -27.33
CA VAL A 322 5.12 -17.66 -27.85
C VAL A 322 6.50 -17.42 -28.45
N LYS A 323 6.56 -17.31 -29.78
CA LYS A 323 7.84 -17.22 -30.52
C LYS A 323 8.76 -18.41 -30.16
N ASP A 324 9.95 -18.15 -29.60
CA ASP A 324 10.94 -19.16 -29.23
C ASP A 324 10.85 -19.58 -27.74
N GLU A 325 9.87 -19.06 -27.01
CA GLU A 325 9.70 -19.30 -25.57
C GLU A 325 8.41 -20.09 -25.29
N ILE A 326 8.40 -20.85 -24.19
CA ILE A 326 7.18 -21.49 -23.68
C ILE A 326 6.82 -20.83 -22.35
N LEU A 327 5.77 -20.02 -22.36
CA LEU A 327 5.24 -19.40 -21.15
C LEU A 327 4.38 -20.39 -20.39
N ILE A 328 4.61 -20.49 -19.09
CA ILE A 328 3.85 -21.36 -18.20
C ILE A 328 2.95 -20.49 -17.32
N PHE A 329 1.65 -20.65 -17.49
CA PHE A 329 0.64 -19.99 -16.66
C PHE A 329 0.01 -20.97 -15.69
N TYR A 330 -0.31 -20.48 -14.50
CA TYR A 330 -1.02 -21.19 -13.46
C TYR A 330 -2.29 -20.42 -13.11
N LYS A 331 -3.42 -21.12 -13.00
CA LYS A 331 -4.70 -20.57 -12.54
C LYS A 331 -5.14 -21.29 -11.28
N SER A 332 -5.40 -20.56 -10.19
CA SER A 332 -6.02 -21.14 -9.00
C SER A 332 -7.46 -21.55 -9.33
N SER A 333 -7.83 -22.79 -9.00
CA SER A 333 -9.22 -23.25 -9.13
C SER A 333 -10.11 -22.68 -8.03
N ASN A 334 -9.54 -22.22 -6.91
CA ASN A 334 -10.27 -21.67 -5.78
C ASN A 334 -10.63 -20.20 -6.01
N THR A 335 -9.65 -19.39 -6.42
CA THR A 335 -9.83 -17.94 -6.58
C THR A 335 -9.99 -17.49 -8.02
N GLY A 336 -9.63 -18.34 -8.99
CA GLY A 336 -9.61 -17.98 -10.41
C GLY A 336 -8.46 -17.04 -10.81
N ARG A 337 -7.59 -16.67 -9.86
CA ARG A 337 -6.42 -15.80 -10.08
C ARG A 337 -5.37 -16.48 -10.93
N TRP A 338 -4.58 -15.67 -11.62
CA TRP A 338 -3.54 -16.12 -12.53
C TRP A 338 -2.13 -15.74 -12.05
N TRP A 339 -1.19 -16.61 -12.38
CA TRP A 339 0.24 -16.41 -12.23
C TRP A 339 0.96 -16.89 -13.49
N ILE A 340 2.10 -16.27 -13.78
CA ILE A 340 3.02 -16.70 -14.83
C ILE A 340 4.37 -17.06 -14.21
N GLU A 341 4.96 -18.16 -14.68
CA GLU A 341 6.29 -18.61 -14.27
C GLU A 341 7.37 -17.75 -14.92
N ILE A 342 8.29 -17.22 -14.12
CA ILE A 342 9.49 -16.57 -14.63
C ILE A 342 10.60 -17.64 -14.75
N PRO A 343 11.30 -17.75 -15.90
CA PRO A 343 12.37 -18.71 -16.08
C PRO A 343 13.45 -18.53 -15.02
N PHE A 344 13.90 -19.64 -14.42
CA PHE A 344 14.99 -19.62 -13.44
C PHE A 344 16.32 -19.32 -14.13
N ILE A 345 17.10 -18.41 -13.57
CA ILE A 345 18.46 -18.13 -14.03
C ILE A 345 19.42 -18.97 -13.21
N GLN A 346 20.13 -19.86 -13.90
CA GLN A 346 21.19 -20.67 -13.30
C GLN A 346 22.30 -19.75 -12.78
N GLY A 347 22.46 -19.65 -11.46
CA GLY A 347 23.60 -18.94 -10.86
C GLY A 347 23.39 -18.39 -9.44
N VAL A 348 22.16 -18.14 -9.01
CA VAL A 348 21.88 -17.53 -7.69
C VAL A 348 21.26 -18.56 -6.75
N ASN A 349 22.08 -19.12 -5.86
CA ASN A 349 21.73 -20.00 -4.74
C ASN A 349 20.87 -21.26 -5.05
N ASN A 350 21.54 -22.42 -5.08
CA ASN A 350 20.93 -23.76 -5.20
C ASN A 350 19.97 -24.19 -4.05
N LYS A 351 19.58 -23.29 -3.13
CA LYS A 351 18.72 -23.61 -1.98
C LYS A 351 17.24 -23.26 -2.17
N LEU A 352 16.86 -22.48 -3.18
CA LEU A 352 15.47 -22.15 -3.48
C LEU A 352 15.09 -22.68 -4.87
N LYS A 353 14.77 -23.98 -4.94
CA LYS A 353 14.08 -24.58 -6.10
C LYS A 353 12.59 -24.18 -6.11
N GLN A 354 12.29 -22.90 -5.94
CA GLN A 354 10.91 -22.41 -6.03
C GLN A 354 10.72 -21.77 -7.39
N HIS A 355 9.71 -22.23 -8.11
CA HIS A 355 9.23 -21.56 -9.31
C HIS A 355 8.86 -20.12 -8.91
N THR A 356 9.56 -19.12 -9.46
CA THR A 356 9.22 -17.72 -9.19
C THR A 356 7.95 -17.40 -9.96
N LEU A 357 6.84 -17.27 -9.25
CA LEU A 357 5.53 -17.00 -9.82
C LEU A 357 5.21 -15.50 -9.72
N LEU A 358 4.86 -14.91 -10.86
CA LEU A 358 4.46 -13.52 -10.96
C LEU A 358 2.94 -13.43 -11.08
N PRO A 359 2.23 -12.71 -10.19
CA PRO A 359 0.82 -12.41 -10.36
C PRO A 359 0.54 -11.77 -11.73
N CYS A 360 -0.41 -12.33 -12.48
CA CYS A 360 -0.85 -11.79 -13.77
C CYS A 360 -2.37 -11.85 -13.90
N SER A 361 -2.88 -11.22 -14.95
CA SER A 361 -4.29 -11.21 -15.32
C SER A 361 -4.62 -12.33 -16.31
N TYR A 362 -5.91 -12.58 -16.51
CA TYR A 362 -6.35 -13.44 -17.62
C TYR A 362 -6.04 -12.81 -18.99
N GLN A 363 -6.02 -11.48 -19.07
CA GLN A 363 -5.68 -10.78 -20.30
C GLN A 363 -4.23 -11.07 -20.72
N ASP A 364 -3.28 -11.13 -19.78
CA ASP A 364 -1.89 -11.51 -20.09
C ASP A 364 -1.80 -12.90 -20.74
N TYR A 365 -2.61 -13.84 -20.26
CA TYR A 365 -2.73 -15.15 -20.88
C TYR A 365 -3.31 -15.08 -22.31
N GLN A 366 -4.33 -14.26 -22.53
CA GLN A 366 -4.93 -14.07 -23.86
C GLN A 366 -3.95 -13.41 -24.83
N GLU A 367 -3.17 -12.42 -24.38
CA GLU A 367 -2.12 -11.78 -25.18
C GLU A 367 -1.03 -12.76 -25.57
N ALA A 368 -0.60 -13.62 -24.64
CA ALA A 368 0.32 -14.72 -24.92
C ALA A 368 -0.25 -15.68 -25.98
N CYS A 369 -1.53 -16.06 -25.88
CA CYS A 369 -2.18 -16.89 -26.90
C CYS A 369 -2.19 -16.23 -28.29
N ASN A 370 -2.19 -14.89 -28.32
CA ASN A 370 -2.11 -14.08 -29.54
C ASN A 370 -0.66 -13.80 -30.00
N GLN A 371 0.32 -14.57 -29.54
CA GLN A 371 1.75 -14.44 -29.91
C GLN A 371 2.44 -13.15 -29.43
N HIS A 372 1.88 -12.48 -28.43
CA HIS A 372 2.49 -11.33 -27.77
C HIS A 372 3.04 -11.72 -26.40
N LEU A 373 4.29 -11.36 -26.11
CA LEU A 373 4.87 -11.59 -24.78
C LEU A 373 4.34 -10.52 -23.81
N PRO A 374 3.77 -10.90 -22.65
CA PRO A 374 3.29 -9.92 -21.68
C PRO A 374 4.43 -9.03 -21.16
N ASP A 375 4.20 -7.72 -21.13
CA ASP A 375 5.20 -6.73 -20.70
C ASP A 375 5.67 -6.98 -19.26
N LYS A 376 4.76 -7.40 -18.38
CA LYS A 376 5.05 -7.73 -16.98
C LYS A 376 6.11 -8.83 -16.87
N TRP A 377 5.96 -9.88 -17.67
CA TRP A 377 6.89 -11.00 -17.72
C TRP A 377 8.25 -10.57 -18.30
N LEU A 378 8.26 -9.76 -19.35
CA LEU A 378 9.48 -9.24 -19.95
C LEU A 378 10.30 -8.40 -18.96
N ARG A 379 9.65 -7.52 -18.19
CA ARG A 379 10.31 -6.70 -17.15
C ARG A 379 10.90 -7.59 -16.06
N ALA A 380 10.11 -8.54 -15.55
CA ALA A 380 10.56 -9.45 -14.50
C ALA A 380 11.74 -10.33 -14.96
N ARG A 381 11.72 -10.80 -16.22
CA ARG A 381 12.84 -11.54 -16.81
C ARG A 381 14.11 -10.71 -16.85
N LYS A 382 14.03 -9.48 -17.39
CA LYS A 382 15.18 -8.56 -17.45
C LYS A 382 15.74 -8.25 -16.08
N LYS A 383 14.90 -8.03 -15.07
CA LYS A 383 15.37 -7.78 -13.69
C LYS A 383 16.13 -8.94 -13.06
N ASN A 384 15.86 -10.18 -13.48
CA ASN A 384 16.56 -11.34 -12.97
C ASN A 384 17.83 -11.64 -13.78
N GLU A 385 17.89 -11.24 -15.06
CA GLU A 385 19.05 -11.43 -15.98
C GLU A 385 20.26 -10.54 -15.66
N PHE A 386 20.07 -9.49 -14.87
CA PHE A 386 21.11 -8.58 -14.38
C PHE A 386 21.20 -8.64 -12.86
#